data_AF-A0A482VZS7-F1
#
_entry.id   AF-A0A482VZS7-F1
#
_cell.length_a   1.000
_cell.length_b   1.000
_cell.length_c   1.000
_cell.angle_alpha   90.00
_cell.angle_beta   90.00
_cell.angle_gamma   90.00
#
_symmetry.space_group_name_H-M   'P 1'
#
loop_
_entity.id
_entity.type
_entity.pdbx_description
1 polymer ?
#
loop_
_entity_poly.entity_id
_entity_poly.type
_entity_poly.pdbx_seq_one_letter_code
_entity_poly.pdbx_strand_id
1 'polypeptide(L)'
;NSSLSNQLNYVIVSSLSNDECKITYGNQITNTMVCIEGNYNEGACHGDTGSPLIDSYSKYAAIHVGVASFVSANGCESTDPSGYTRTYP
;
A
#
# COMPACT_ATOMS: atom_id res chain seq x y z
N ASN A 1 -9.36 19.33 -11.19
CA ASN A 1 -9.45 19.92 -9.84
C ASN A 1 -9.58 18.81 -8.82
N SER A 2 -8.47 18.17 -8.44
CA SER A 2 -8.42 17.32 -7.24
C SER A 2 -7.39 17.94 -6.31
N SER A 3 -7.85 18.84 -5.45
CA SER A 3 -7.04 19.28 -4.31
C SER A 3 -6.93 18.12 -3.33
N LEU A 4 -5.78 18.00 -2.65
CA LEU A 4 -5.61 17.07 -1.53
C LEU A 4 -6.73 17.29 -0.49
N SER A 5 -7.21 16.20 0.09
CA SER A 5 -8.21 16.24 1.16
C SER A 5 -7.59 16.76 2.46
N ASN A 6 -8.30 17.63 3.17
CA ASN A 6 -7.96 18.03 4.55
C ASN A 6 -8.54 17.06 5.60
N GLN A 7 -9.30 16.05 5.16
CA GLN A 7 -9.80 14.96 5.99
C GLN A 7 -8.97 13.72 5.72
N LEU A 8 -8.56 13.04 6.79
CA LEU A 8 -7.86 11.77 6.70
C LEU A 8 -8.79 10.72 6.09
N ASN A 9 -8.37 10.15 4.97
CA ASN A 9 -9.03 9.02 4.33
C ASN A 9 -8.34 7.72 4.72
N TYR A 10 -9.09 6.63 4.69
CA TYR A 10 -8.56 5.28 4.86
C TYR A 10 -9.40 4.30 4.05
N VAL A 11 -8.80 3.16 3.74
CA VAL A 11 -9.44 2.07 3.01
C VAL A 11 -8.97 0.73 3.57
N ILE A 12 -9.82 -0.28 3.51
CA ILE A 12 -9.48 -1.65 3.92
C ILE A 12 -9.03 -2.39 2.66
N VAL A 13 -7.82 -2.92 2.69
CA VAL A 13 -7.17 -3.56 1.54
C VAL A 13 -6.62 -4.92 1.93
N SER A 14 -6.43 -5.80 0.95
CA SER A 14 -5.72 -7.06 1.15
C SER A 14 -4.23 -6.90 0.84
N SER A 15 -3.39 -7.51 1.68
CA SER A 15 -1.96 -7.65 1.36
C SER A 15 -1.74 -8.75 0.33
N LEU A 16 -0.73 -8.57 -0.52
CA LEU A 16 -0.26 -9.55 -1.48
C LEU A 16 1.02 -10.21 -0.97
N SER A 17 1.21 -11.49 -1.31
CA SER A 17 2.53 -12.11 -1.17
C SER A 17 3.56 -11.39 -2.04
N ASN A 18 4.84 -11.49 -1.67
CA ASN A 18 5.88 -10.91 -2.51
C ASN A 18 5.92 -11.55 -3.90
N ASP A 19 5.54 -12.82 -4.05
CA ASP A 19 5.53 -13.50 -5.34
C ASP A 19 4.37 -13.03 -6.23
N GLU A 20 3.19 -12.75 -5.67
CA GLU A 20 2.11 -12.08 -6.41
C GLU A 20 2.52 -10.67 -6.83
N CYS A 21 3.18 -9.91 -5.95
CA CYS A 21 3.64 -8.57 -6.28
C CYS A 21 4.73 -8.55 -7.38
N LYS A 22 5.56 -9.59 -7.45
CA LYS A 22 6.54 -9.79 -8.53
C LYS A 22 5.89 -10.02 -9.90
N ILE A 23 4.62 -10.41 -9.98
CA ILE A 23 3.91 -10.54 -11.27
C ILE A 23 3.86 -9.18 -11.98
N THR A 24 3.63 -8.10 -11.23
CA THR A 24 3.59 -6.72 -11.76
C THR A 24 4.98 -6.09 -11.83
N TYR A 25 5.75 -6.20 -10.75
CA TYR A 25 6.98 -5.42 -10.59
C TYR A 25 8.27 -6.21 -10.85
N GLY A 26 8.20 -7.53 -11.02
CA GLY A 26 9.37 -8.38 -11.22
C GLY A 26 10.31 -8.40 -10.01
N ASN A 27 11.57 -8.76 -10.26
CA ASN A 27 12.57 -9.07 -9.22
C ASN A 27 13.05 -7.88 -8.38
N GLN A 28 12.54 -6.66 -8.61
CA GLN A 28 12.81 -5.53 -7.72
C GLN A 28 12.09 -5.66 -6.37
N ILE A 29 11.05 -6.49 -6.30
CA ILE A 29 10.36 -6.79 -5.04
C ILE A 29 11.22 -7.70 -4.18
N THR A 30 11.56 -7.20 -2.99
CA THR A 30 12.37 -7.89 -1.99
C THR A 30 11.54 -8.26 -0.76
N ASN A 31 12.11 -9.09 0.12
CA ASN A 31 11.47 -9.50 1.38
C ASN A 31 11.26 -8.34 2.38
N THR A 32 11.92 -7.20 2.18
CA THR A 32 11.72 -5.99 3.00
C THR A 32 10.56 -5.13 2.49
N MET A 33 9.77 -5.63 1.55
CA MET A 33 8.62 -4.93 0.97
C MET A 33 7.31 -5.67 1.29
N VAL A 34 6.24 -4.88 1.34
CA VAL A 34 4.85 -5.34 1.39
C VAL A 34 4.10 -4.67 0.24
N CYS A 35 3.25 -5.41 -0.44
CA CYS A 35 2.36 -4.86 -1.44
C CYS A 35 0.91 -5.07 -1.00
N ILE A 36 0.05 -4.13 -1.36
CA ILE A 36 -1.40 -4.27 -1.21
C ILE A 36 -2.03 -4.33 -2.60
N GLU A 37 -3.14 -5.04 -2.72
CA GLU A 37 -3.90 -5.07 -3.97
C GLU A 37 -4.36 -3.65 -4.37
N GLY A 38 -4.41 -3.38 -5.67
CA GLY A 38 -4.93 -2.12 -6.24
C GLY A 38 -6.38 -2.22 -6.72
N ASN A 39 -7.13 -3.23 -6.25
CA ASN A 39 -8.51 -3.45 -6.70
C ASN A 39 -9.37 -2.20 -6.40
N TYR A 40 -10.32 -1.91 -7.30
CA TYR A 40 -11.18 -0.72 -7.21
C TYR A 40 -10.46 0.64 -7.25
N ASN A 41 -9.22 0.68 -7.77
CA ASN A 41 -8.36 1.87 -7.80
C ASN A 41 -8.07 2.43 -6.39
N GLU A 42 -7.98 1.52 -5.41
CA GLU A 42 -7.69 1.84 -4.02
C GLU A 42 -6.20 1.58 -3.73
N GLY A 43 -5.57 2.45 -2.96
CA GLY A 43 -4.16 2.31 -2.62
C GLY A 43 -3.52 3.61 -2.15
N ALA A 44 -2.21 3.58 -1.97
CA ALA A 44 -1.44 4.79 -1.70
C ALA A 44 -1.27 5.58 -2.99
N CYS A 45 -1.35 6.91 -2.91
CA CYS A 45 -0.98 7.80 -4.00
C CYS A 45 0.13 8.77 -3.59
N HIS A 46 0.55 9.66 -4.49
CA HIS A 46 1.66 10.59 -4.27
C HIS A 46 1.54 11.44 -2.99
N GLY A 47 0.32 11.74 -2.54
CA GLY A 47 0.06 12.46 -1.28
C GLY A 47 0.20 11.62 -0.01
N ASP A 48 0.25 10.30 -0.14
CA ASP A 48 0.22 9.35 0.98
C ASP A 48 1.61 8.73 1.25
N THR A 49 2.66 9.20 0.59
CA THR A 49 4.03 8.70 0.82
C THR A 49 4.41 8.92 2.28
N GLY A 50 4.87 7.86 2.95
CA GLY A 50 5.13 7.89 4.40
C GLY A 50 3.93 7.52 5.28
N SER A 51 2.74 7.30 4.72
CA SER A 51 1.56 6.87 5.47
C SER A 51 1.69 5.43 6.00
N PRO A 52 1.01 5.09 7.10
CA PRO A 52 1.08 3.78 7.71
C PRO A 52 0.16 2.76 7.03
N LEU A 53 0.64 1.54 6.84
CA LEU A 53 -0.18 0.35 6.64
C LEU A 53 -0.39 -0.34 8.00
N ILE A 54 -1.65 -0.50 8.38
CA ILE A 54 -2.03 -1.00 9.71
C ILE A 54 -2.87 -2.27 9.56
N ASP A 55 -2.50 -3.32 10.29
CA ASP A 55 -3.32 -4.51 10.48
C ASP A 55 -4.02 -4.42 11.85
N SER A 56 -5.36 -4.44 11.86
CA SER A 56 -6.19 -4.22 13.05
C SER A 56 -6.92 -5.49 13.45
N TYR A 57 -6.50 -6.10 14.56
CA TYR A 57 -7.08 -7.35 15.08
C TYR A 57 -8.23 -7.10 16.08
N SER A 58 -8.33 -5.88 16.62
CA SER A 58 -9.44 -5.45 17.46
C SER A 58 -9.54 -3.93 17.51
N LYS A 59 -10.61 -3.41 18.14
CA LYS A 59 -10.79 -1.97 18.39
C LYS A 59 -9.62 -1.32 19.14
N TYR A 60 -8.85 -2.08 19.92
CA TYR A 60 -7.79 -1.56 20.79
C TYR A 60 -6.40 -2.09 20.45
N ALA A 61 -6.27 -2.91 19.40
CA ALA A 61 -4.99 -3.53 19.04
C ALA A 61 -4.78 -3.48 17.54
N ALA A 62 -3.66 -2.89 17.14
CA ALA A 62 -3.24 -2.76 15.76
C ALA A 62 -1.72 -2.88 15.66
N ILE A 63 -1.24 -3.41 14.54
CA ILE A 63 0.17 -3.56 14.21
C ILE A 63 0.49 -2.69 13.00
N HIS A 64 1.60 -1.97 13.08
CA HIS A 64 2.14 -1.22 11.95
C HIS A 64 2.98 -2.14 11.07
N VAL A 65 2.44 -2.46 9.89
CA VAL A 65 2.98 -3.47 8.98
C VAL A 65 3.96 -2.87 7.97
N GLY A 66 3.76 -1.60 7.58
CA GLY A 66 4.69 -0.93 6.69
C GLY A 66 4.42 0.54 6.44
N VAL A 67 5.33 1.17 5.72
CA VAL A 67 5.29 2.61 5.37
C VAL A 67 5.18 2.77 3.87
N ALA A 68 4.19 3.53 3.38
CA ALA A 68 3.99 3.75 1.94
C ALA A 68 5.25 4.32 1.30
N SER A 69 5.79 3.64 0.29
CA SER A 69 7.13 3.90 -0.25
C SER A 69 7.17 4.01 -1.78
N PHE A 70 6.26 3.35 -2.49
CA PHE A 70 6.17 3.44 -3.95
C PHE A 70 4.76 3.19 -4.47
N VAL A 71 4.50 3.70 -5.67
CA VAL A 71 3.25 3.54 -6.42
C VAL A 71 3.58 3.10 -7.85
N SER A 72 2.61 2.54 -8.57
CA SER A 72 2.81 2.14 -9.97
C SER A 72 3.16 3.32 -10.86
N ALA A 73 4.06 3.10 -11.81
CA ALA A 73 4.34 4.05 -12.89
C ALA A 73 3.14 4.24 -13.85
N ASN A 74 2.18 3.30 -13.85
CA ASN A 74 0.92 3.43 -14.58
C ASN A 74 -0.07 4.41 -13.91
N GLY A 75 0.28 4.95 -12.73
CA GLY A 75 -0.49 5.95 -11.99
C GLY A 75 -1.36 5.36 -10.88
N CYS A 76 -1.82 6.22 -9.97
CA CYS A 76 -2.60 5.83 -8.79
C CYS A 76 -3.99 5.26 -9.13
N GLU A 77 -4.55 5.65 -10.28
CA GLU A 77 -5.87 5.19 -10.76
C GLU A 77 -5.78 3.85 -11.51
N SER A 78 -4.60 3.21 -11.50
CA SER A 78 -4.43 1.86 -12.05
C SER A 78 -4.77 0.81 -11.01
N THR A 79 -5.01 -0.42 -11.46
CA THR A 79 -5.24 -1.56 -10.57
C THR A 79 -3.95 -2.21 -10.07
N ASP A 80 -2.80 -1.58 -10.32
CA ASP A 80 -1.50 -2.12 -9.95
C ASP A 80 -1.27 -2.01 -8.42
N PRO A 81 -0.52 -2.95 -7.82
CA PRO A 81 -0.33 -2.97 -6.38
C PRO A 81 0.39 -1.72 -5.85
N SER A 82 -0.04 -1.18 -4.71
CA SER A 82 0.72 -0.15 -4.00
C SER A 82 1.78 -0.76 -3.09
N GLY A 83 2.89 -0.04 -2.90
CA GLY A 83 4.10 -0.57 -2.29
C GLY A 83 4.52 0.09 -1.00
N TYR A 84 4.90 -0.74 -0.02
CA TYR A 84 5.27 -0.33 1.33
C TYR A 84 6.62 -0.93 1.74
N THR A 85 7.39 -0.19 2.53
CA THR A 85 8.55 -0.73 3.27
C THR A 85 8.03 -1.52 4.47
N ARG A 86 8.42 -2.79 4.58
CA ARG A 86 7.99 -3.70 5.65
C ARG A 86 8.59 -3.28 7.00
N THR A 87 7.74 -3.11 8.02
CA THR A 87 8.16 -2.83 9.40
C THR A 87 7.79 -3.93 10.38
N TYR A 88 6.99 -4.91 9.96
CA TYR A 88 6.61 -6.06 10.76
C TYR A 88 6.94 -7.38 10.03
N PRO A 89 7.43 -8.43 10.74
CA PRO A 89 7.85 -9.70 10.13
C PRO A 89 6.78 -10.37 9.27
#